data_AF-A0A7R9SZ43-F1
#
_entry.id   AF-A0A7R9SZ43-F1
#
_cell.length_a   1.000
_cell.length_b   1.000
_cell.length_c   1.000
_cell.angle_alpha   90.00
_cell.angle_beta   90.00
_cell.angle_gamma   90.00
#
_symmetry.space_group_name_H-M   'P 1'
#
loop_
_entity.id
_entity.type
_entity.pdbx_description
1 polymer ?
#
loop_
_entity_poly.entity_id
_entity_poly.type
_entity_poly.pdbx_seq_one_letter_code
_entity_poly.pdbx_strand_id
1 'polypeptide(L)'
;ADPNSRAMFAARAPAKLAASPARASRASRAVVTCGASRKARRAQTGGGGADAATKPKPALSAANKAARDKARKAAATKARGLVSEQGKAYEKIVNEMGREASREYVLSVRHAPKSGNAEDVVGVMSDWLPVCEVVVADRKAYEAQMFFKKQGMSVPETETQTLENAQIEGVPAVRMMLPKYEQHVAAMAFVMSGVKDLNMDEVEYGLEDWGSFEVAVDALAAQTNQRGKFEAAAKLLGVSVDDEPSDIKRVYRKLIAEAHPDRNPDTTQEKFNAIKDAYELLCGRGDTAGTTFEGLGDHRRDFVPLDKGHFGVTSADKGQTDPASVAFAMRTLTIYDRVGTVFSTRNLKLAQKQKA
;
A
#
# COMPACT_ATOMS: atom_id res chain seq x y z
N ALA A 1 -41.75 57.55 13.57
CA ALA A 1 -41.28 56.78 12.42
C ALA A 1 -40.68 55.49 12.95
N ASP A 2 -41.38 54.39 12.65
CA ASP A 2 -41.07 52.96 12.79
C ASP A 2 -40.23 52.42 13.99
N PRO A 3 -40.86 51.64 14.90
CA PRO A 3 -40.19 50.82 15.89
C PRO A 3 -40.27 49.33 15.49
N ASN A 4 -39.33 48.82 14.68
CA ASN A 4 -39.22 47.37 14.48
C ASN A 4 -37.86 46.93 13.92
N SER A 5 -36.94 46.56 14.81
CA SER A 5 -35.88 45.57 14.53
C SER A 5 -35.10 45.22 15.80
N ARG A 6 -35.79 44.67 16.81
CA ARG A 6 -35.14 43.90 17.88
C ARG A 6 -34.95 42.47 17.37
N ALA A 7 -33.78 42.20 16.79
CA ALA A 7 -33.39 40.84 16.42
C ALA A 7 -33.18 39.98 17.67
N MET A 8 -33.92 38.88 17.74
CA MET A 8 -33.87 37.89 18.81
C MET A 8 -32.53 37.16 18.85
N PHE A 9 -31.84 37.22 19.99
CA PHE A 9 -30.83 36.24 20.36
C PHE A 9 -31.53 34.95 20.80
N ALA A 10 -31.63 33.98 19.89
CA ALA A 10 -32.02 32.61 20.22
C ALA A 10 -30.76 31.82 20.61
N ALA A 11 -30.60 31.55 21.90
CA ALA A 11 -29.59 30.65 22.43
C ALA A 11 -29.86 29.22 21.92
N ARG A 12 -28.95 28.71 21.09
CA ARG A 12 -29.00 27.33 20.57
C ARG A 12 -28.21 26.43 21.53
N ALA A 13 -28.93 25.55 22.23
CA ALA A 13 -28.35 24.53 23.11
C ALA A 13 -27.46 23.55 22.31
N PRO A 14 -26.35 23.04 22.89
CA PRO A 14 -25.48 22.09 22.21
C PRO A 14 -26.13 20.70 22.17
N ALA A 15 -26.21 20.13 20.97
CA ALA A 15 -26.66 18.76 20.75
C ALA A 15 -25.65 17.76 21.34
N LYS A 16 -26.17 16.82 22.14
CA LYS A 16 -25.42 15.70 22.72
C LYS A 16 -24.89 14.79 21.61
N LEU A 17 -23.57 14.64 21.52
CA LEU A 17 -22.95 13.53 20.80
C LEU A 17 -23.29 12.22 21.51
N ALA A 18 -23.99 11.33 20.81
CA ALA A 18 -24.15 9.94 21.22
C ALA A 18 -22.86 9.18 20.89
N ALA A 19 -22.10 8.80 21.93
CA ALA A 19 -20.96 7.90 21.83
C ALA A 19 -21.46 6.45 21.64
N SER A 20 -20.94 5.78 20.61
CA SER A 20 -21.13 4.34 20.42
C SER A 20 -20.09 3.55 21.23
N PRO A 21 -20.44 2.40 21.85
CA PRO A 21 -19.65 1.84 22.93
C PRO A 21 -18.45 1.01 22.46
N ALA A 22 -17.32 1.24 23.12
CA ALA A 22 -16.11 0.43 23.03
C ALA A 22 -16.35 -0.98 23.60
N ARG A 23 -16.07 -2.01 22.79
CA ARG A 23 -16.15 -3.41 23.21
C ARG A 23 -14.86 -3.79 23.95
N ALA A 24 -14.89 -3.66 25.27
CA ALA A 24 -13.89 -4.24 26.16
C ALA A 24 -14.08 -5.77 26.21
N SER A 25 -13.05 -6.54 25.84
CA SER A 25 -12.99 -7.97 26.19
C SER A 25 -11.94 -8.16 27.28
N ARG A 26 -12.45 -8.63 28.41
CA ARG A 26 -11.75 -8.90 29.66
C ARG A 26 -11.27 -10.34 29.57
N ALA A 27 -9.96 -10.57 29.45
CA ALA A 27 -9.40 -11.91 29.60
C ALA A 27 -8.80 -12.05 31.00
N SER A 28 -9.46 -12.87 31.80
CA SER A 28 -9.10 -13.27 33.15
C SER A 28 -7.75 -13.98 33.20
N ARG A 29 -6.91 -13.50 34.11
CA ARG A 29 -5.59 -14.02 34.48
C ARG A 29 -5.77 -15.26 35.35
N ALA A 30 -5.35 -16.44 34.88
CA ALA A 30 -5.18 -17.63 35.71
C ALA A 30 -3.68 -17.92 35.85
N VAL A 31 -3.22 -17.87 37.10
CA VAL A 31 -1.88 -18.24 37.57
C VAL A 31 -1.94 -19.70 37.98
N VAL A 32 -1.12 -20.60 37.44
CA VAL A 32 -0.62 -21.79 38.17
C VAL A 32 0.78 -22.20 37.65
N THR A 33 1.75 -21.93 38.53
CA THR A 33 3.02 -22.57 38.89
C THR A 33 3.73 -23.61 38.00
N CYS A 34 5.04 -23.37 37.90
CA CYS A 34 6.12 -24.29 37.57
C CYS A 34 6.24 -25.50 38.51
N GLY A 35 6.74 -26.62 37.97
CA GLY A 35 7.16 -27.80 38.74
C GLY A 35 8.16 -28.63 37.94
N ALA A 36 9.39 -28.73 38.43
CA ALA A 36 10.51 -29.43 37.82
C ALA A 36 10.68 -30.85 38.39
N SER A 37 11.30 -31.72 37.56
CA SER A 37 12.12 -32.89 37.93
C SER A 37 11.44 -34.21 38.33
N ARG A 38 11.69 -35.30 37.59
CA ARG A 38 12.76 -36.30 37.88
C ARG A 38 12.67 -37.53 36.97
N LYS A 39 13.86 -38.02 36.65
CA LYS A 39 14.26 -39.21 35.88
C LYS A 39 14.08 -40.47 36.73
N ALA A 40 13.51 -41.57 36.22
CA ALA A 40 14.04 -42.93 36.38
C ALA A 40 13.19 -44.04 35.71
N ARG A 41 13.93 -44.92 35.02
CA ARG A 41 13.82 -46.39 34.94
C ARG A 41 12.96 -47.04 33.84
N ARG A 42 13.70 -47.65 32.91
CA ARG A 42 13.33 -48.73 31.99
C ARG A 42 12.62 -49.89 32.69
N ALA A 43 11.56 -50.38 32.06
CA ALA A 43 11.25 -51.80 31.95
C ALA A 43 10.58 -52.04 30.58
N GLN A 44 11.18 -52.91 29.77
CA GLN A 44 10.64 -53.40 28.51
C GLN A 44 9.53 -54.43 28.81
N THR A 45 8.37 -54.28 28.18
CA THR A 45 7.57 -55.39 27.62
C THR A 45 6.55 -54.80 26.66
N GLY A 46 6.33 -55.50 25.54
CA GLY A 46 5.78 -54.96 24.29
C GLY A 46 4.31 -54.52 24.31
N GLY A 47 3.97 -53.68 23.34
CA GLY A 47 2.60 -53.24 23.06
C GLY A 47 2.60 -52.03 22.13
N GLY A 48 2.35 -52.27 20.84
CA GLY A 48 2.38 -51.35 19.69
C GLY A 48 2.12 -49.86 19.95
N GLY A 49 3.14 -49.04 19.65
CA GLY A 49 3.02 -47.60 19.39
C GLY A 49 3.15 -47.35 17.89
N ALA A 50 2.11 -46.77 17.28
CA ALA A 50 2.18 -46.22 15.93
C ALA A 50 2.95 -44.91 15.97
N ASP A 51 4.22 -44.95 15.56
CA ASP A 51 4.99 -43.75 15.25
C ASP A 51 4.34 -43.07 14.04
N ALA A 52 3.83 -41.85 14.26
CA ALA A 52 3.45 -40.94 13.18
C ALA A 52 4.74 -40.46 12.48
N ALA A 53 5.28 -41.32 11.61
CA ALA A 53 6.33 -40.97 10.69
C ALA A 53 5.89 -39.76 9.86
N THR A 54 6.66 -38.68 9.92
CA THR A 54 6.61 -37.58 8.97
C THR A 54 6.88 -38.18 7.58
N LYS A 55 5.81 -38.44 6.82
CA LYS A 55 5.94 -38.97 5.46
C LYS A 55 6.77 -37.98 4.62
N PRO A 56 7.85 -38.41 3.96
CA PRO A 56 8.51 -37.55 2.99
C PRO A 56 7.51 -37.23 1.89
N LYS A 57 7.41 -35.95 1.50
CA LYS A 57 6.62 -35.53 0.33
C LYS A 57 7.03 -36.40 -0.86
N PRO A 58 6.10 -37.03 -1.59
CA PRO A 58 6.45 -37.92 -2.68
C PRO A 58 7.27 -37.16 -3.74
N ALA A 59 8.42 -37.72 -4.11
CA ALA A 59 9.23 -37.18 -5.20
C ALA A 59 8.39 -37.21 -6.50
N LEU A 60 8.18 -36.04 -7.10
CA LEU A 60 7.44 -35.92 -8.36
C LEU A 60 8.18 -36.69 -9.45
N SER A 61 7.46 -37.53 -10.20
CA SER A 61 8.02 -38.20 -11.38
C SER A 61 8.54 -37.18 -12.40
N ALA A 62 9.56 -37.55 -13.17
CA ALA A 62 10.16 -36.65 -14.17
C ALA A 62 9.14 -36.13 -15.19
N ALA A 63 8.15 -36.95 -15.56
CA ALA A 63 7.03 -36.55 -16.44
C ALA A 63 6.12 -35.50 -15.78
N ASN A 64 5.81 -35.65 -14.49
CA ASN A 64 5.02 -34.66 -13.74
C ASN A 64 5.79 -33.35 -13.52
N LYS A 65 7.11 -33.42 -13.36
CA LYS A 65 7.98 -32.24 -13.29
C LYS A 65 8.01 -31.50 -14.63
N ALA A 66 8.21 -32.21 -15.74
CA ALA A 66 8.23 -31.63 -17.08
C ALA A 66 6.89 -30.97 -17.47
N ALA A 67 5.76 -31.62 -17.14
CA ALA A 67 4.43 -31.07 -17.37
C ALA A 67 4.19 -29.79 -16.57
N ARG A 68 4.59 -29.78 -15.28
CA ARG A 68 4.50 -28.60 -14.41
C ARG A 68 5.38 -27.45 -14.90
N ASP A 69 6.61 -27.75 -15.32
CA ASP A 69 7.53 -26.74 -15.84
C ASP A 69 7.01 -26.15 -17.17
N LYS A 70 6.41 -26.98 -18.03
CA LYS A 70 5.74 -26.52 -19.25
C LYS A 70 4.55 -25.61 -18.92
N ALA A 71 3.70 -26.00 -17.97
CA ALA A 71 2.57 -25.18 -17.53
C ALA A 71 3.04 -23.84 -16.94
N ARG A 72 4.10 -23.85 -16.12
CA ARG A 72 4.70 -22.63 -15.57
C ARG A 72 5.24 -21.70 -16.65
N LYS A 73 5.94 -22.25 -17.65
CA LYS A 73 6.45 -21.47 -18.79
C LYS A 73 5.30 -20.87 -19.60
N ALA A 74 4.25 -21.65 -19.86
CA ALA A 74 3.07 -21.18 -20.59
C ALA A 74 2.35 -20.05 -19.82
N ALA A 75 2.16 -20.19 -18.52
CA ALA A 75 1.57 -19.15 -17.67
C ALA A 75 2.43 -17.87 -17.67
N ALA A 76 3.75 -17.98 -17.55
CA ALA A 76 4.65 -16.83 -17.63
C ALA A 76 4.62 -16.14 -19.00
N THR A 77 4.55 -16.90 -20.10
CA THR A 77 4.40 -16.34 -21.45
C THR A 77 3.06 -15.62 -21.59
N LYS A 78 1.96 -16.20 -21.09
CA LYS A 78 0.64 -15.55 -21.08
C LYS A 78 0.68 -14.24 -20.29
N ALA A 79 1.26 -14.24 -19.09
CA ALA A 79 1.37 -13.03 -18.27
C ALA A 79 2.15 -11.92 -18.99
N ARG A 80 3.29 -12.24 -19.61
CA ARG A 80 4.06 -11.28 -20.42
C ARG A 80 3.28 -10.76 -21.63
N GLY A 81 2.47 -11.61 -22.27
CA GLY A 81 1.58 -11.21 -23.35
C GLY A 81 0.57 -10.15 -22.91
N LEU A 82 -0.14 -10.39 -21.80
CA LEU A 82 -1.09 -9.44 -21.22
C LEU A 82 -0.43 -8.11 -20.84
N VAL A 83 0.75 -8.16 -20.22
CA VAL A 83 1.51 -6.95 -19.85
C VAL A 83 1.95 -6.17 -21.08
N SER A 84 2.42 -6.85 -22.13
CA SER A 84 2.86 -6.20 -23.38
C SER A 84 1.69 -5.57 -24.13
N GLU A 85 0.54 -6.25 -24.19
CA GLU A 85 -0.67 -5.73 -24.82
C GLU A 85 -1.13 -4.44 -24.14
N GLN A 86 -1.22 -4.45 -22.80
CA GLN A 86 -1.60 -3.26 -22.03
C GLN A 86 -0.56 -2.14 -22.13
N GLY A 87 0.73 -2.46 -22.13
CA GLY A 87 1.79 -1.47 -22.35
C GLY A 87 1.65 -0.73 -23.69
N LYS A 88 1.32 -1.45 -24.77
CA LYS A 88 1.07 -0.84 -26.08
C LYS A 88 -0.20 0.02 -26.08
N ALA A 89 -1.26 -0.43 -25.42
CA ALA A 89 -2.49 0.35 -25.29
C ALA A 89 -2.26 1.64 -24.49
N TYR A 90 -1.48 1.56 -23.42
CA TYR A 90 -1.06 2.70 -22.60
C TYR A 90 -0.25 3.70 -23.42
N GLU A 91 0.81 3.25 -24.12
CA GLU A 91 1.64 4.14 -24.95
C GLU A 91 0.81 4.83 -26.03
N LYS A 92 -0.14 4.10 -26.61
CA LYS A 92 -1.07 4.68 -27.59
C LYS A 92 -1.95 5.77 -26.98
N ILE A 93 -2.51 5.58 -25.79
CA ILE A 93 -3.32 6.64 -25.15
C ILE A 93 -2.46 7.87 -24.88
N VAL A 94 -1.27 7.69 -24.27
CA VAL A 94 -0.38 8.80 -23.91
C VAL A 94 0.14 9.56 -25.12
N ASN A 95 0.51 8.87 -26.21
CA ASN A 95 1.03 9.49 -27.43
C ASN A 95 -0.03 10.27 -28.23
N GLU A 96 -1.30 9.97 -28.00
CA GLU A 96 -2.42 10.58 -28.70
C GLU A 96 -2.95 11.74 -27.87
N MET A 97 -3.31 11.49 -26.61
CA MET A 97 -3.85 12.47 -25.67
C MET A 97 -2.83 13.50 -25.21
N GLY A 98 -1.58 13.10 -25.06
CA GLY A 98 -0.63 13.85 -24.22
C GLY A 98 -0.96 13.70 -22.74
N ARG A 99 0.03 14.00 -21.89
CA ARG A 99 -0.10 13.84 -20.44
C ARG A 99 -1.06 14.85 -19.80
N GLU A 100 -1.26 16.02 -20.41
CA GLU A 100 -2.15 17.05 -19.89
C GLU A 100 -3.64 16.71 -20.08
N ALA A 101 -3.98 15.91 -21.10
CA ALA A 101 -5.35 15.49 -21.40
C ALA A 101 -5.64 14.05 -20.97
N SER A 102 -4.81 13.50 -20.07
CA SER A 102 -5.03 12.21 -19.43
C SER A 102 -4.64 12.29 -17.96
N ARG A 103 -5.13 11.37 -17.13
CA ARG A 103 -4.76 11.27 -15.73
C ARG A 103 -3.92 10.02 -15.51
N GLU A 104 -2.83 10.17 -14.77
CA GLU A 104 -1.86 9.11 -14.52
C GLU A 104 -1.83 8.76 -13.03
N TYR A 105 -1.97 7.48 -12.73
CA TYR A 105 -1.99 6.96 -11.37
C TYR A 105 -1.03 5.79 -11.23
N VAL A 106 -0.62 5.52 -10.01
CA VAL A 106 0.04 4.28 -9.64
C VAL A 106 -0.94 3.37 -8.92
N LEU A 107 -1.13 2.18 -9.47
CA LEU A 107 -1.86 1.10 -8.82
C LEU A 107 -0.88 0.23 -8.03
N SER A 108 -1.16 0.15 -6.74
CA SER A 108 -0.49 -0.73 -5.79
C SER A 108 -1.43 -1.84 -5.33
N VAL A 109 -0.87 -2.98 -4.96
CA VAL A 109 -1.61 -4.11 -4.40
C VAL A 109 -0.95 -4.62 -3.13
N ARG A 110 -1.76 -5.11 -2.18
CA ARG A 110 -1.28 -5.88 -1.03
C ARG A 110 -2.11 -7.13 -0.84
N HIS A 111 -1.52 -8.16 -0.23
CA HIS A 111 -2.26 -9.37 0.12
C HIS A 111 -2.93 -9.19 1.49
N ALA A 112 -4.25 -9.34 1.52
CA ALA A 112 -5.09 -9.18 2.70
C ALA A 112 -5.96 -10.45 2.88
N PRO A 113 -5.40 -11.54 3.44
CA PRO A 113 -6.11 -12.80 3.60
C PRO A 113 -7.26 -12.67 4.60
N LYS A 114 -8.39 -13.34 4.32
CA LYS A 114 -9.61 -13.24 5.15
C LYS A 114 -9.44 -13.83 6.55
N SER A 115 -8.49 -14.75 6.74
CA SER A 115 -8.20 -15.44 8.00
C SER A 115 -7.46 -14.56 9.02
N GLY A 116 -6.94 -13.39 8.64
CA GLY A 116 -6.17 -12.52 9.52
C GLY A 116 -4.87 -13.14 10.07
N ASN A 117 -4.47 -14.32 9.58
CA ASN A 117 -3.23 -14.95 9.98
C ASN A 117 -2.07 -14.31 9.19
N ALA A 118 -1.13 -13.69 9.91
CA ALA A 118 0.06 -13.09 9.30
C ALA A 118 0.89 -14.10 8.49
N GLU A 119 0.78 -15.40 8.78
CA GLU A 119 1.46 -16.45 8.01
C GLU A 119 0.90 -16.64 6.59
N ASP A 120 -0.36 -16.26 6.36
CA ASP A 120 -1.04 -16.37 5.05
C ASP A 120 -0.66 -15.20 4.12
N VAL A 121 0.03 -14.19 4.64
CA VAL A 121 0.47 -13.03 3.86
C VAL A 121 1.56 -13.45 2.87
N VAL A 122 1.34 -13.14 1.59
CA VAL A 122 2.38 -13.27 0.57
C VAL A 122 3.51 -12.30 0.91
N GLY A 123 4.69 -12.80 1.27
CA GLY A 123 5.71 -11.98 1.95
C GLY A 123 6.15 -10.70 1.22
N VAL A 124 6.26 -10.70 -0.11
CA VAL A 124 6.59 -9.47 -0.87
C VAL A 124 5.39 -8.51 -1.03
N MET A 125 4.20 -8.95 -0.62
CA MET A 125 2.95 -8.19 -0.60
C MET A 125 2.41 -8.02 0.84
N SER A 126 3.29 -8.07 1.84
CA SER A 126 2.95 -7.80 3.25
C SER A 126 2.68 -6.34 3.55
N ASP A 127 3.09 -5.48 2.64
CA ASP A 127 2.68 -4.08 2.54
C ASP A 127 2.35 -3.81 1.07
N TRP A 128 1.96 -2.59 0.73
CA TRP A 128 1.67 -2.20 -0.64
C TRP A 128 2.87 -2.39 -1.57
N LEU A 129 2.61 -3.03 -2.70
CA LEU A 129 3.54 -3.19 -3.80
C LEU A 129 2.99 -2.42 -5.00
N PRO A 130 3.67 -1.36 -5.46
CA PRO A 130 3.36 -0.70 -6.72
C PRO A 130 3.57 -1.67 -7.88
N VAL A 131 2.53 -1.94 -8.69
CA VAL A 131 2.59 -2.94 -9.76
C VAL A 131 2.51 -2.36 -11.16
N CYS A 132 1.79 -1.25 -11.32
CA CYS A 132 1.62 -0.62 -12.62
C CYS A 132 1.22 0.85 -12.50
N GLU A 133 1.58 1.58 -13.55
CA GLU A 133 1.02 2.88 -13.89
C GLU A 133 -0.31 2.66 -14.63
N VAL A 134 -1.28 3.52 -14.38
CA VAL A 134 -2.61 3.49 -14.97
C VAL A 134 -2.86 4.83 -15.63
N VAL A 135 -3.27 4.80 -16.89
CA VAL A 135 -3.73 6.00 -17.60
C VAL A 135 -5.24 5.94 -17.77
N VAL A 136 -5.89 7.06 -17.51
CA VAL A 136 -7.33 7.27 -17.71
C VAL A 136 -7.54 8.50 -18.58
N ALA A 137 -8.36 8.40 -19.61
CA ALA A 137 -8.73 9.51 -20.47
C ALA A 137 -10.20 9.39 -20.90
N ASP A 138 -10.76 10.50 -21.42
CA ASP A 138 -12.09 10.46 -22.01
C ASP A 138 -12.07 9.71 -23.33
N ARG A 139 -12.95 8.71 -23.44
CA ARG A 139 -12.99 7.82 -24.60
C ARG A 139 -13.32 8.57 -25.88
N LYS A 140 -14.26 9.53 -25.82
CA LYS A 140 -14.68 10.29 -27.01
C LYS A 140 -13.57 11.24 -27.45
N ALA A 141 -12.93 11.94 -26.50
CA ALA A 141 -11.79 12.80 -26.78
C ALA A 141 -10.63 12.01 -27.41
N TYR A 142 -10.32 10.83 -26.86
CA TYR A 142 -9.31 9.93 -27.40
C TYR A 142 -9.62 9.45 -28.81
N GLU A 143 -10.87 9.05 -29.07
CA GLU A 143 -11.29 8.62 -30.40
C GLU A 143 -11.29 9.78 -31.42
N ALA A 144 -11.67 10.98 -31.00
CA ALA A 144 -11.60 12.18 -31.83
C ALA A 144 -10.16 12.51 -32.22
N GLN A 145 -9.24 12.59 -31.26
CA GLN A 145 -7.82 12.83 -31.56
C GLN A 145 -7.23 11.79 -32.51
N MET A 146 -7.52 10.51 -32.27
CA MET A 146 -7.13 9.41 -33.15
C MET A 146 -7.68 9.57 -34.57
N PHE A 147 -8.90 10.10 -34.73
CA PHE A 147 -9.54 10.32 -36.02
C PHE A 147 -8.89 11.48 -36.79
N PHE A 148 -8.76 12.65 -36.17
CA PHE A 148 -8.19 13.83 -36.83
C PHE A 148 -6.71 13.65 -37.18
N LYS A 149 -5.92 13.06 -36.27
CA LYS A 149 -4.50 12.78 -36.52
C LYS A 149 -4.29 11.83 -37.70
N LYS A 150 -5.16 10.81 -37.85
CA LYS A 150 -5.12 9.92 -39.02
C LYS A 150 -5.41 10.64 -40.34
N GLN A 151 -6.14 11.74 -40.30
CA GLN A 151 -6.42 12.58 -41.46
C GLN A 151 -5.37 13.68 -41.67
N GLY A 152 -4.31 13.72 -40.85
CA GLY A 152 -3.30 14.77 -40.90
C GLY A 152 -3.80 16.14 -40.44
N MET A 153 -4.89 16.17 -39.66
CA MET A 153 -5.52 17.38 -39.13
C MET A 153 -5.34 17.46 -37.61
N SER A 154 -5.36 18.68 -37.08
CA SER A 154 -5.51 18.91 -35.64
C SER A 154 -6.99 18.86 -35.25
N VAL A 155 -7.27 18.48 -34.00
CA VAL A 155 -8.63 18.59 -33.44
C VAL A 155 -9.04 20.06 -33.41
N PRO A 156 -10.22 20.45 -33.91
CA PRO A 156 -10.70 21.84 -33.84
C PRO A 156 -10.77 22.35 -32.39
N GLU A 157 -10.49 23.64 -32.16
CA GLU A 157 -10.57 24.25 -30.81
C GLU A 157 -11.93 24.04 -30.13
N THR A 158 -13.02 24.02 -30.90
CA THR A 158 -14.38 23.75 -30.40
C THR A 158 -14.59 22.32 -29.89
N GLU A 159 -13.76 21.38 -30.33
CA GLU A 159 -13.75 19.97 -29.90
C GLU A 159 -12.60 19.68 -28.94
N THR A 160 -11.70 20.66 -28.74
CA THR A 160 -10.59 20.58 -27.79
C THR A 160 -11.14 20.78 -26.40
N GLN A 161 -11.74 19.73 -25.84
CA GLN A 161 -12.07 19.71 -24.42
C GLN A 161 -10.76 19.46 -23.67
N THR A 162 -10.14 20.50 -23.13
CA THR A 162 -9.29 20.33 -21.95
C THR A 162 -10.12 19.64 -20.89
N LEU A 163 -9.62 18.53 -20.34
CA LEU A 163 -10.29 17.85 -19.23
C LEU A 163 -10.43 18.85 -18.08
N GLU A 164 -11.60 19.46 -17.94
CA GLU A 164 -11.93 20.15 -16.71
C GLU A 164 -11.93 19.10 -15.59
N ASN A 165 -11.58 19.51 -14.37
CA ASN A 165 -11.50 18.57 -13.24
C ASN A 165 -12.79 17.74 -13.01
N ALA A 166 -13.92 18.20 -13.56
CA ALA A 166 -15.22 17.54 -13.49
C ALA A 166 -15.54 16.52 -14.61
N GLN A 167 -14.79 16.46 -15.72
CA GLN A 167 -15.18 15.63 -16.87
C GLN A 167 -14.90 14.13 -16.66
N ILE A 168 -13.75 13.79 -16.06
CA ILE A 168 -13.44 12.45 -15.58
C ILE A 168 -12.73 12.57 -14.24
N GLU A 169 -13.35 12.03 -13.21
CA GLU A 169 -12.70 11.82 -11.93
C GLU A 169 -11.89 10.51 -12.00
N GLY A 170 -10.57 10.60 -11.86
CA GLY A 170 -9.69 9.47 -12.15
C GLY A 170 -9.85 8.29 -11.19
N VAL A 171 -9.97 8.55 -9.88
CA VAL A 171 -10.15 7.47 -8.88
C VAL A 171 -11.44 6.66 -9.12
N PRO A 172 -12.63 7.27 -9.29
CA PRO A 172 -13.84 6.54 -9.70
C PRO A 172 -13.69 5.79 -11.03
N ALA A 173 -13.08 6.41 -12.04
CA ALA A 173 -12.87 5.78 -13.34
C ALA A 173 -12.00 4.51 -13.23
N VAL A 174 -10.90 4.56 -12.46
CA VAL A 174 -10.05 3.39 -12.21
C VAL A 174 -10.83 2.31 -11.46
N ARG A 175 -11.51 2.65 -10.35
CA ARG A 175 -12.30 1.70 -9.54
C ARG A 175 -13.32 0.93 -10.37
N MET A 176 -13.95 1.61 -11.32
CA MET A 176 -14.94 1.03 -12.20
C MET A 176 -14.33 0.13 -13.27
N MET A 177 -13.14 0.44 -13.77
CA MET A 177 -12.47 -0.34 -14.82
C MET A 177 -11.75 -1.57 -14.27
N LEU A 178 -11.15 -1.50 -13.07
CA LEU A 178 -10.36 -2.55 -12.45
C LEU A 178 -10.95 -3.98 -12.50
N PRO A 179 -12.27 -4.21 -12.27
CA PRO A 179 -12.86 -5.55 -12.37
C PRO A 179 -12.63 -6.25 -13.71
N LYS A 180 -12.49 -5.50 -14.81
CA LYS A 180 -12.23 -6.06 -16.15
C LYS A 180 -10.77 -6.46 -16.35
N TYR A 181 -9.87 -6.02 -15.47
CA TYR A 181 -8.42 -6.12 -15.62
C TYR A 181 -7.73 -6.96 -14.53
N GLU A 182 -8.45 -7.71 -13.71
CA GLU A 182 -7.83 -8.52 -12.63
C GLU A 182 -6.72 -9.45 -13.13
N GLN A 183 -6.90 -10.09 -14.30
CA GLN A 183 -5.85 -10.94 -14.89
C GLN A 183 -4.59 -10.15 -15.29
N HIS A 184 -4.76 -8.89 -15.70
CA HIS A 184 -3.65 -8.00 -16.04
C HIS A 184 -2.93 -7.54 -14.78
N VAL A 185 -3.67 -7.17 -13.73
CA VAL A 185 -3.08 -6.82 -12.42
C VAL A 185 -2.30 -8.00 -11.86
N ALA A 186 -2.86 -9.21 -11.89
CA ALA A 186 -2.15 -10.43 -11.47
C ALA A 186 -0.86 -10.65 -12.27
N ALA A 187 -0.92 -10.45 -13.60
CA ALA A 187 0.25 -10.57 -14.47
C ALA A 187 1.32 -9.50 -14.17
N MET A 188 0.92 -8.26 -13.88
CA MET A 188 1.81 -7.17 -13.51
C MET A 188 2.44 -7.41 -12.13
N ALA A 189 1.68 -7.89 -11.15
CA ALA A 189 2.19 -8.30 -9.86
C ALA A 189 3.22 -9.44 -9.99
N PHE A 190 2.94 -10.44 -10.83
CA PHE A 190 3.89 -11.52 -11.14
C PHE A 190 5.18 -10.99 -11.78
N VAL A 191 5.08 -10.07 -12.74
CA VAL A 191 6.26 -9.48 -13.38
C VAL A 191 7.08 -8.64 -12.40
N MET A 192 6.44 -7.88 -11.52
CA MET A 192 7.10 -6.99 -10.56
C MET A 192 7.75 -7.72 -9.39
N SER A 193 7.15 -8.80 -8.91
CA SER A 193 7.57 -9.45 -7.64
C SER A 193 7.86 -10.95 -7.75
N GLY A 194 7.54 -11.57 -8.88
CA GLY A 194 7.63 -13.02 -9.05
C GLY A 194 6.55 -13.82 -8.30
N VAL A 195 5.58 -13.15 -7.66
CA VAL A 195 4.46 -13.80 -6.96
C VAL A 195 3.61 -14.59 -7.95
N LYS A 196 3.38 -15.86 -7.61
CA LYS A 196 2.60 -16.79 -8.44
C LYS A 196 1.28 -17.06 -7.77
N ASP A 197 0.29 -17.40 -8.58
CA ASP A 197 -1.01 -17.89 -8.11
C ASP A 197 -1.66 -16.95 -7.08
N LEU A 198 -1.50 -15.63 -7.29
CA LEU A 198 -2.05 -14.60 -6.42
C LEU A 198 -3.58 -14.75 -6.38
N ASN A 199 -4.12 -14.95 -5.18
CA ASN A 199 -5.55 -15.01 -4.98
C ASN A 199 -6.13 -13.60 -5.09
N MET A 200 -6.67 -13.25 -6.25
CA MET A 200 -7.20 -11.91 -6.49
C MET A 200 -8.35 -11.55 -5.54
N ASP A 201 -9.07 -12.52 -4.95
CA ASP A 201 -10.13 -12.28 -3.98
C ASP A 201 -9.63 -11.79 -2.60
N GLU A 202 -8.33 -11.96 -2.34
CA GLU A 202 -7.64 -11.55 -1.12
C GLU A 202 -6.62 -10.45 -1.41
N VAL A 203 -6.82 -9.72 -2.51
CA VAL A 203 -6.01 -8.57 -2.88
C VAL A 203 -6.80 -7.29 -2.62
N GLU A 204 -6.16 -6.39 -1.87
CA GLU A 204 -6.57 -5.00 -1.78
C GLU A 204 -5.80 -4.15 -2.79
N TYR A 205 -6.42 -3.06 -3.22
CA TYR A 205 -5.86 -2.14 -4.21
C TYR A 205 -5.63 -0.78 -3.55
N GLY A 206 -4.59 -0.09 -3.96
CA GLY A 206 -4.28 1.27 -3.54
C GLY A 206 -3.97 2.08 -4.77
N LEU A 207 -4.50 3.29 -4.83
CA LEU A 207 -4.33 4.19 -5.96
C LEU A 207 -3.73 5.51 -5.49
N GLU A 208 -2.82 6.06 -6.27
CA GLU A 208 -2.09 7.28 -5.94
C GLU A 208 -1.82 8.06 -7.23
N ASP A 209 -1.87 9.39 -7.21
CA ASP A 209 -1.41 10.18 -8.35
C ASP A 209 0.07 9.93 -8.65
N TRP A 210 0.43 9.95 -9.93
CA TRP A 210 1.80 9.73 -10.37
C TRP A 210 2.81 10.68 -9.71
N GLY A 211 2.50 11.98 -9.64
CA GLY A 211 3.42 12.98 -9.09
C GLY A 211 3.62 12.82 -7.58
N SER A 212 2.54 12.52 -6.86
CA SER A 212 2.59 12.19 -5.43
C SER A 212 3.40 10.93 -5.15
N PHE A 213 3.23 9.89 -5.99
CA PHE A 213 4.03 8.67 -5.93
C PHE A 213 5.53 8.95 -6.14
N GLU A 214 5.89 9.77 -7.14
CA GLU A 214 7.30 10.10 -7.41
C GLU A 214 7.98 10.71 -6.19
N VAL A 215 7.31 11.65 -5.53
CA VAL A 215 7.79 12.27 -4.29
C VAL A 215 7.98 11.22 -3.19
N ALA A 216 7.05 10.27 -3.05
CA ALA A 216 7.16 9.20 -2.08
C ALA A 216 8.36 8.28 -2.37
N VAL A 217 8.57 7.90 -3.64
CA VAL A 217 9.73 7.07 -4.03
C VAL A 217 11.04 7.81 -3.82
N ASP A 218 11.11 9.09 -4.15
CA ASP A 218 12.30 9.92 -3.88
C ASP A 218 12.60 10.00 -2.39
N ALA A 219 11.57 10.23 -1.57
CA ALA A 219 11.71 10.24 -0.12
C ALA A 219 12.24 8.88 0.39
N LEU A 220 11.71 7.76 -0.10
CA LEU A 220 12.17 6.42 0.29
C LEU A 220 13.61 6.15 -0.14
N ALA A 221 13.97 6.52 -1.37
CA ALA A 221 15.32 6.38 -1.90
C ALA A 221 16.33 7.21 -1.07
N ALA A 222 15.96 8.45 -0.73
CA ALA A 222 16.77 9.32 0.13
C ALA A 222 16.97 8.70 1.53
N GLN A 223 15.94 8.08 2.10
CA GLN A 223 16.04 7.41 3.41
C GLN A 223 17.00 6.22 3.39
N THR A 224 16.98 5.39 2.34
CA THR A 224 17.94 4.28 2.19
C THR A 224 19.38 4.78 2.23
N ASN A 225 19.67 5.95 1.67
CA ASN A 225 21.01 6.56 1.67
C ASN A 225 21.40 7.21 3.00
N GLN A 226 20.46 7.45 3.91
CA GLN A 226 20.70 8.06 5.23
C GLN A 226 20.62 7.04 6.38
N ARG A 227 20.58 5.73 6.09
CA ARG A 227 20.37 4.68 7.10
C ARG A 227 21.33 4.72 8.28
N GLY A 228 22.61 5.02 8.05
CA GLY A 228 23.60 5.19 9.13
C GLY A 228 23.25 6.33 10.10
N LYS A 229 22.60 7.40 9.63
CA LYS A 229 22.13 8.49 10.50
C LYS A 229 20.90 8.09 11.31
N PHE A 230 19.98 7.31 10.72
CA PHE A 230 18.84 6.76 11.45
C PHE A 230 19.29 5.78 12.54
N GLU A 231 20.25 4.89 12.25
CA GLU A 231 20.80 3.96 13.23
C GLU A 231 21.52 4.69 14.37
N ALA A 232 22.26 5.76 14.06
CA ALA A 232 22.87 6.61 15.07
C ALA A 232 21.83 7.32 15.95
N ALA A 233 20.76 7.86 15.35
CA ALA A 233 19.66 8.50 16.08
C ALA A 233 18.88 7.51 16.95
N ALA A 234 18.57 6.33 16.44
CA ALA A 234 17.87 5.28 17.18
C ALA A 234 18.71 4.80 18.37
N LYS A 235 20.02 4.60 18.15
CA LYS A 235 20.97 4.29 19.23
C LYS A 235 21.04 5.40 20.28
N LEU A 236 20.98 6.68 19.90
CA LEU A 236 20.97 7.81 20.83
C LEU A 236 19.72 7.79 21.72
N LEU A 237 18.55 7.49 21.14
CA LEU A 237 17.29 7.40 21.91
C LEU A 237 17.13 6.05 22.63
N GLY A 238 17.98 5.05 22.35
CA GLY A 238 17.83 3.71 22.90
C GLY A 238 16.64 2.93 22.34
N VAL A 239 16.27 3.22 21.08
CA VAL A 239 15.16 2.60 20.35
C VAL A 239 15.69 1.88 19.10
N SER A 240 14.83 1.12 18.43
CA SER A 240 15.11 0.62 17.08
C SER A 240 14.74 1.66 16.03
N VAL A 241 15.46 1.67 14.90
CA VAL A 241 15.08 2.46 13.71
C VAL A 241 13.70 2.05 13.19
N ASP A 242 13.34 0.79 13.44
CA ASP A 242 12.09 0.18 12.97
C ASP A 242 11.00 0.17 14.06
N ASP A 243 11.18 0.86 15.19
CA ASP A 243 10.14 1.00 16.22
C ASP A 243 8.99 1.89 15.72
N GLU A 244 7.79 1.66 16.25
CA GLU A 244 6.62 2.47 15.88
C GLU A 244 6.80 3.94 16.33
N PRO A 245 6.33 4.94 15.55
CA PRO A 245 6.45 6.35 15.91
C PRO A 245 5.90 6.67 17.30
N SER A 246 4.84 5.97 17.71
CA SER A 246 4.23 6.13 19.04
C SER A 246 5.15 5.67 20.19
N ASP A 247 5.93 4.61 19.96
CA ASP A 247 6.90 4.06 20.92
C ASP A 247 8.15 4.92 21.01
N ILE A 248 8.66 5.38 19.87
CA ILE A 248 9.77 6.34 19.79
C ILE A 248 9.38 7.64 20.51
N LYS A 249 8.18 8.16 20.27
CA LYS A 249 7.61 9.35 20.94
C LYS A 249 7.49 9.16 22.45
N ARG A 250 7.16 7.95 22.92
CA ARG A 250 7.11 7.63 24.35
C ARG A 250 8.48 7.70 25.01
N VAL A 251 9.51 7.15 24.37
CA VAL A 251 10.90 7.17 24.89
C VAL A 251 11.47 8.59 24.84
N TYR A 252 11.26 9.29 23.72
CA TYR A 252 11.62 10.69 23.54
C TYR A 252 11.09 11.59 24.66
N ARG A 253 9.79 11.48 25.01
CA ARG A 253 9.19 12.28 26.11
C ARG A 253 9.88 12.05 27.46
N LYS A 254 10.37 10.83 27.73
CA LYS A 254 11.12 10.54 28.96
C LYS A 254 12.50 11.19 28.92
N LEU A 255 13.23 10.99 27.83
CA LEU A 255 14.57 11.54 27.64
C LEU A 255 14.60 13.07 27.70
N ILE A 256 13.62 13.75 27.11
CA ILE A 256 13.50 15.21 27.19
C ILE A 256 13.17 15.68 28.61
N ALA A 257 12.33 14.94 29.34
CA ALA A 257 12.02 15.27 30.73
C ALA A 257 13.23 15.09 31.66
N GLU A 258 14.09 14.10 31.38
CA GLU A 258 15.34 13.82 32.09
C GLU A 258 16.45 14.81 31.71
N ALA A 259 16.51 15.22 30.45
CA ALA A 259 17.52 16.14 29.92
C ALA A 259 17.14 17.63 30.02
N HIS A 260 15.99 17.96 30.62
CA HIS A 260 15.50 19.33 30.70
C HIS A 260 16.43 20.19 31.58
N PRO A 261 16.94 21.33 31.10
CA PRO A 261 17.92 22.15 31.82
C PRO A 261 17.40 22.62 33.19
N ASP A 262 16.09 22.90 33.31
CA ASP A 262 15.48 23.29 34.59
C ASP A 262 15.39 22.15 35.62
N ARG A 263 15.39 20.88 35.20
CA ARG A 263 15.26 19.72 36.12
C ARG A 263 16.59 19.02 36.36
N ASN A 264 17.53 19.16 35.43
CA ASN A 264 18.89 18.62 35.53
C ASN A 264 19.89 19.67 35.00
N PRO A 265 20.38 20.57 35.87
CA PRO A 265 21.34 21.62 35.48
C PRO A 265 22.69 21.07 35.00
N ASP A 266 23.00 19.80 35.28
CA ASP A 266 24.21 19.11 34.78
C ASP A 266 24.08 18.61 33.33
N THR A 267 22.90 18.72 32.72
CA THR A 267 22.69 18.29 31.33
C THR A 267 23.04 19.42 30.37
N THR A 268 23.89 19.10 29.38
CA THR A 268 24.29 20.08 28.37
C THR A 268 23.17 20.35 27.37
N GLN A 269 23.03 21.60 26.93
CA GLN A 269 22.09 22.00 25.87
C GLN A 269 22.30 21.17 24.59
N GLU A 270 23.54 20.75 24.33
CA GLU A 270 23.90 19.87 23.21
C GLU A 270 23.22 18.50 23.30
N LYS A 271 23.13 17.88 24.50
CA LYS A 271 22.43 16.60 24.68
C LYS A 271 20.93 16.76 24.46
N PHE A 272 20.35 17.85 24.96
CA PHE A 272 18.94 18.17 24.76
C PHE A 272 18.60 18.33 23.26
N ASN A 273 19.41 19.12 22.55
CA ASN A 273 19.24 19.32 21.11
C ASN A 273 19.47 18.01 20.33
N ALA A 274 20.48 17.22 20.68
CA ALA A 274 20.73 15.94 20.02
C ALA A 274 19.58 14.94 20.18
N ILE A 275 18.94 14.88 21.36
CA ILE A 275 17.74 14.05 21.59
C ILE A 275 16.56 14.54 20.72
N LYS A 276 16.38 15.86 20.63
CA LYS A 276 15.36 16.48 19.79
C LYS A 276 15.60 16.19 18.31
N ASP A 277 16.81 16.43 17.81
CA ASP A 277 17.19 16.21 16.41
C ASP A 277 17.10 14.72 16.05
N ALA A 278 17.47 13.82 16.95
CA ALA A 278 17.31 12.38 16.73
C ALA A 278 15.84 11.96 16.65
N TYR A 279 14.98 12.53 17.50
CA TYR A 279 13.54 12.32 17.42
C TYR A 279 12.94 12.92 16.15
N GLU A 280 13.31 14.13 15.77
CA GLU A 280 12.86 14.75 14.51
C GLU A 280 13.37 13.98 13.29
N LEU A 281 14.58 13.42 13.34
CA LEU A 281 15.07 12.58 12.26
C LEU A 281 14.24 11.29 12.16
N LEU A 282 13.94 10.63 13.28
CA LEU A 282 13.17 9.38 13.31
C LEU A 282 11.67 9.57 13.04
N CYS A 283 11.07 10.67 13.51
CA CYS A 283 9.62 10.92 13.51
C CYS A 283 9.17 12.15 12.72
N GLY A 284 10.06 13.00 12.23
CA GLY A 284 9.76 14.17 11.37
C GLY A 284 9.22 13.81 9.99
N ARG A 285 8.92 12.52 9.79
CA ARG A 285 8.13 12.01 8.68
C ARG A 285 6.63 12.24 8.91
N GLY A 286 6.16 12.39 10.17
CA GLY A 286 4.74 12.45 10.52
C GLY A 286 4.31 11.36 11.52
N ASP A 287 3.15 11.53 12.19
CA ASP A 287 2.66 10.64 13.26
C ASP A 287 2.39 9.17 12.82
N THR A 288 2.36 8.86 11.51
CA THR A 288 2.23 7.51 10.91
C THR A 288 3.38 7.15 9.96
N ALA A 289 4.42 7.97 9.89
CA ALA A 289 5.09 8.12 8.60
C ALA A 289 6.36 7.29 8.40
N GLY A 290 6.36 6.54 7.30
CA GLY A 290 7.51 5.78 6.79
C GLY A 290 7.64 4.34 7.29
N THR A 291 6.77 3.86 8.20
CA THR A 291 6.73 2.43 8.56
C THR A 291 5.95 1.62 7.51
N THR A 292 4.81 2.13 7.05
CA THR A 292 3.99 1.57 5.97
C THR A 292 4.09 2.43 4.70
N PHE A 293 3.76 1.87 3.54
CA PHE A 293 3.75 2.62 2.28
C PHE A 293 2.71 3.74 2.32
N GLU A 294 1.55 3.50 2.92
CA GLU A 294 0.51 4.53 3.14
C GLU A 294 1.06 5.73 3.90
N GLY A 295 1.93 5.50 4.89
CA GLY A 295 2.54 6.55 5.70
C GLY A 295 3.78 7.20 5.08
N LEU A 296 4.24 6.80 3.89
CA LEU A 296 5.44 7.41 3.31
C LEU A 296 5.17 8.87 2.85
N GLY A 297 6.14 9.79 2.88
CA GLY A 297 5.95 11.16 2.39
C GLY A 297 5.18 12.11 3.33
N ASP A 298 4.81 13.30 2.83
CA ASP A 298 4.08 14.33 3.59
C ASP A 298 2.63 13.89 3.89
N HIS A 299 1.99 14.44 4.92
CA HIS A 299 0.60 14.19 5.30
C HIS A 299 -0.43 14.51 4.21
N ARG A 300 0.01 15.11 3.10
CA ARG A 300 -0.78 15.47 1.92
C ARG A 300 -0.68 14.46 0.78
N ARG A 301 -0.15 13.25 1.04
CA ARG A 301 -0.26 12.11 0.12
C ARG A 301 -1.73 11.88 -0.24
N ASP A 302 -1.97 11.61 -1.51
CA ASP A 302 -3.27 11.29 -2.08
C ASP A 302 -3.44 9.78 -2.32
N PHE A 303 -2.81 8.97 -1.47
CA PHE A 303 -2.96 7.52 -1.51
C PHE A 303 -4.37 7.12 -1.05
N VAL A 304 -5.13 6.47 -1.93
CA VAL A 304 -6.50 6.02 -1.70
C VAL A 304 -6.56 4.49 -1.72
N PRO A 305 -6.75 3.84 -0.56
CA PRO A 305 -7.12 2.43 -0.51
C PRO A 305 -8.48 2.21 -1.18
N LEU A 306 -8.57 1.20 -2.04
CA LEU A 306 -9.80 0.85 -2.75
C LEU A 306 -10.32 -0.49 -2.25
N ASP A 307 -11.55 -0.46 -1.73
CA ASP A 307 -12.30 -1.66 -1.37
C ASP A 307 -13.05 -2.21 -2.59
N LYS A 308 -12.93 -3.53 -2.82
CA LYS A 308 -13.69 -4.27 -3.83
C LYS A 308 -15.20 -4.15 -3.65
N GLY A 309 -15.68 -3.93 -2.42
CA GLY A 309 -17.09 -3.70 -2.11
C GLY A 309 -17.69 -2.48 -2.81
N HIS A 310 -16.84 -1.56 -3.28
CA HIS A 310 -17.26 -0.36 -4.00
C HIS A 310 -16.71 -0.29 -5.45
N PHE A 311 -16.37 -1.44 -6.03
CA PHE A 311 -16.07 -1.55 -7.45
C PHE A 311 -17.37 -1.56 -8.27
N GLY A 312 -17.38 -0.83 -9.39
CA GLY A 312 -18.54 -0.68 -10.26
C GLY A 312 -19.23 0.68 -10.12
N VAL A 313 -20.25 0.90 -10.96
CA VAL A 313 -21.06 2.12 -10.98
C VAL A 313 -22.12 2.04 -9.88
N THR A 314 -22.07 2.91 -8.87
CA THR A 314 -23.16 3.01 -7.91
C THR A 314 -24.27 3.93 -8.44
N SER A 315 -25.47 3.85 -7.87
CA SER A 315 -26.58 4.75 -8.22
C SER A 315 -26.25 6.23 -8.00
N ALA A 316 -25.29 6.54 -7.11
CA ALA A 316 -24.81 7.91 -6.87
C ALA A 316 -23.85 8.40 -7.97
N ASP A 317 -23.21 7.48 -8.70
CA ASP A 317 -22.24 7.78 -9.76
C ASP A 317 -22.91 7.91 -11.15
N LYS A 318 -24.24 7.78 -11.22
CA LYS A 318 -25.01 7.90 -12.46
C LYS A 318 -24.83 9.29 -13.07
N GLY A 319 -23.97 9.35 -14.09
CA GLY A 319 -23.69 10.56 -14.87
C GLY A 319 -22.25 11.08 -14.74
N GLN A 320 -21.43 10.54 -13.82
CA GLN A 320 -20.05 11.00 -13.66
C GLN A 320 -19.04 10.09 -14.37
N THR A 321 -19.28 8.79 -14.54
CA THR A 321 -18.37 7.90 -15.27
C THR A 321 -19.08 6.62 -15.75
N ASP A 322 -19.21 6.42 -17.06
CA ASP A 322 -19.68 5.17 -17.70
C ASP A 322 -18.43 4.35 -18.08
N PRO A 323 -18.34 3.02 -17.84
CA PRO A 323 -17.18 2.25 -18.27
C PRO A 323 -16.88 2.36 -19.77
N ALA A 324 -17.90 2.66 -20.60
CA ALA A 324 -17.73 2.89 -22.03
C ALA A 324 -17.20 4.30 -22.37
N SER A 325 -17.35 5.28 -21.47
CA SER A 325 -16.83 6.64 -21.66
C SER A 325 -15.36 6.78 -21.23
N VAL A 326 -14.75 5.71 -20.70
CA VAL A 326 -13.37 5.74 -20.20
C VAL A 326 -12.42 4.99 -21.14
N ALA A 327 -11.40 5.68 -21.62
CA ALA A 327 -10.20 5.04 -22.15
C ALA A 327 -9.28 4.70 -20.98
N PHE A 328 -8.93 3.42 -20.84
CA PHE A 328 -8.15 2.90 -19.73
C PHE A 328 -7.07 1.97 -20.27
N ALA A 329 -5.85 2.12 -19.77
CA ALA A 329 -4.79 1.16 -19.99
C ALA A 329 -3.79 1.20 -18.84
N MET A 330 -2.96 0.16 -18.77
CA MET A 330 -1.99 0.00 -17.69
C MET A 330 -0.61 -0.32 -18.27
N ARG A 331 0.44 0.15 -17.61
CA ARG A 331 1.82 -0.21 -17.95
C ARG A 331 2.54 -0.66 -16.70
N THR A 332 3.29 -1.74 -16.79
CA THR A 332 4.08 -2.22 -15.66
C THR A 332 5.16 -1.22 -15.26
N LEU A 333 5.45 -1.12 -13.96
CA LEU A 333 6.48 -0.23 -13.43
C LEU A 333 7.90 -0.79 -13.58
N THR A 334 8.11 -1.91 -14.28
CA THR A 334 9.46 -2.48 -14.47
C THR A 334 10.41 -1.55 -15.21
N ILE A 335 9.90 -0.54 -15.93
CA ILE A 335 10.74 0.49 -16.55
C ILE A 335 11.41 1.41 -15.52
N TYR A 336 10.94 1.40 -14.28
CA TYR A 336 11.48 2.16 -13.16
C TYR A 336 12.25 1.21 -12.22
N ASP A 337 13.51 0.91 -12.54
CA ASP A 337 14.37 -0.04 -11.80
C ASP A 337 14.37 0.20 -10.28
N ARG A 338 14.34 1.48 -9.88
CA ARG A 338 14.28 1.90 -8.48
C ARG A 338 13.02 1.43 -7.76
N VAL A 339 11.87 1.42 -8.44
CA VAL A 339 10.59 1.02 -7.85
C VAL A 339 10.61 -0.47 -7.53
N GLY A 340 10.92 -1.31 -8.52
CA GLY A 340 10.92 -2.77 -8.33
C GLY A 340 11.88 -3.20 -7.21
N THR A 341 13.08 -2.64 -7.18
CA THR A 341 14.11 -3.00 -6.21
C THR A 341 13.78 -2.53 -4.80
N VAL A 342 13.38 -1.27 -4.64
CA VAL A 342 13.14 -0.66 -3.33
C VAL A 342 11.94 -1.28 -2.63
N PHE A 343 10.80 -1.40 -3.33
CA PHE A 343 9.56 -1.89 -2.71
C PHE A 343 9.59 -3.40 -2.46
N SER A 344 10.11 -4.20 -3.39
CA SER A 344 10.21 -5.66 -3.18
C SER A 344 11.14 -5.98 -2.00
N THR A 345 12.29 -5.31 -1.91
CA THR A 345 13.24 -5.51 -0.81
C THR A 345 12.63 -5.09 0.52
N ARG A 346 11.94 -3.95 0.56
CA ARG A 346 11.28 -3.44 1.76
C ARG A 346 10.19 -4.40 2.24
N ASN A 347 9.31 -4.84 1.35
CA ASN A 347 8.19 -5.70 1.71
C ASN A 347 8.69 -7.07 2.20
N LEU A 348 9.71 -7.65 1.55
CA LEU A 348 10.35 -8.88 2.03
C LEU A 348 10.90 -8.75 3.46
N LYS A 349 11.51 -7.61 3.81
CA LYS A 349 12.00 -7.35 5.17
C LYS A 349 10.86 -7.24 6.17
N LEU A 350 9.78 -6.53 5.81
CA LEU A 350 8.60 -6.40 6.67
C LEU A 350 7.96 -7.76 6.95
N ALA A 351 7.80 -8.61 5.94
CA ALA A 351 7.29 -9.96 6.11
C ALA A 351 8.20 -10.85 6.97
N GLN A 352 9.52 -10.68 6.91
CA GLN A 352 10.44 -11.39 7.80
C GLN A 352 10.28 -10.94 9.25
N LYS A 353 10.09 -9.64 9.50
CA LYS A 353 9.86 -9.08 10.84
C LYS A 353 8.57 -9.60 11.47
N GLN A 354 7.50 -9.74 10.68
CA GLN A 354 6.22 -10.29 11.18
C GLN A 354 6.31 -11.76 11.63
N LYS A 355 7.34 -12.50 11.19
CA LYS A 355 7.55 -13.92 11.54
C LYS A 355 8.48 -14.14 12.74
N ALA A 356 9.18 -13.11 13.20
CA ALA A 356 10.19 -13.17 14.28
C ALA A 356 9.56 -12.84 15.64
#